data_AF-A0A1F3ZMK6-F1
#
_entry.id   AF-A0A1F3ZMK6-F1
#
_cell.length_a   1.000
_cell.length_b   1.000
_cell.length_c   1.000
_cell.angle_alpha   90.00
_cell.angle_beta   90.00
_cell.angle_gamma   90.00
#
_symmetry.space_group_name_H-M   'P 1'
#
loop_
_entity.id
_entity.type
_entity.pdbx_description
1 polymer ?
#
loop_
_entity_poly.entity_id
_entity_poly.type
_entity_poly.pdbx_seq_one_letter_code
_entity_poly.pdbx_strand_id
1 'polypeptide(L)'
;MRKTLDGAQLAIFANRFEGISSKMGNTLLRTGRSGVLNRAKDFSCCILTAGHELLAVAESLPIHVLSGPDIMARSMLEFHPQLRRGDAFLHNSPYHGCSHPADHTIIMPVIDDEGVHRFTVLAKAHQADIGNSIPTTYHGTARDVYEEGALIFPAVQVLKDYRTIDDIVRMCALRIRVPEQWHGDFLAMLGAALIGERELLALGKEAGWDLLDAFAQRWFDYSEKRMIDAIRAVPAGSGTAQSTHDAIPGTPPQGITVTSTVSVDTDAALIEVDLRDNPDQMACGLNVSESCTRTAAYIGVFNSIDHTVPKNAGALRRIRLHLKDGGVVGIPRHPISCSASTTNLADRVTSATQRAMAALGDGFGMGEVGCFCPPSCSVVSGRDPRTGKPYVNQLYLGHTAGAGAPHQDAWLTMLHVGNGGMCFIDSVELDEIYTPIHVRTRRLIPDSEGAGRHRGAPAIEVEFGPVDCDMDACFVADGNIHVPQGARAGLPSAPSDQLLRRTDGTMEKLAQSSLIRIGHGETLVSIAQGGGGYGEPKTRDPERVRRDVREGLVSRARAAEIYRVAITEAGEIDDAGTARLRA
;
A
#
# COMPACT_ATOMS: atom_id res chain seq x y z
N MET A 1 29.87 -5.12 33.53
CA MET A 1 30.05 -5.80 32.23
C MET A 1 28.69 -5.96 31.60
N ARG A 2 28.37 -5.22 30.52
CA ARG A 2 27.14 -5.46 29.74
C ARG A 2 27.22 -6.89 29.20
N LYS A 3 26.28 -7.76 29.58
CA LYS A 3 26.18 -9.11 28.99
C LYS A 3 26.02 -8.95 27.49
N THR A 4 26.97 -9.47 26.72
CA THR A 4 26.89 -9.49 25.26
C THR A 4 25.71 -10.38 24.87
N LEU A 5 24.69 -9.81 24.22
CA LEU A 5 23.60 -10.59 23.63
C LEU A 5 24.17 -11.58 22.62
N ASP A 6 23.92 -12.87 22.82
CA ASP A 6 24.27 -13.89 21.84
C ASP A 6 23.26 -13.95 20.67
N GLY A 7 23.57 -14.73 19.64
CA GLY A 7 22.71 -14.83 18.45
C GLY A 7 21.34 -15.46 18.74
N ALA A 8 21.24 -16.35 19.73
CA ALA A 8 19.97 -16.97 20.11
C ALA A 8 19.08 -15.95 20.81
N GLN A 9 19.63 -15.15 21.74
CA GLN A 9 18.90 -14.07 22.40
C GLN A 9 18.42 -13.01 21.42
N LEU A 10 19.25 -12.64 20.43
CA LEU A 10 18.85 -11.71 19.37
C LEU A 10 17.64 -12.24 18.60
N ALA A 11 17.67 -13.51 18.17
CA ALA A 11 16.56 -14.14 17.47
C ALA A 11 15.30 -14.23 18.34
N ILE A 12 15.43 -14.59 19.62
CA ILE A 12 14.30 -14.68 20.57
C ILE A 12 13.62 -13.32 20.71
N PHE A 13 14.37 -12.26 20.99
CA PHE A 13 13.78 -10.93 21.18
C PHE A 13 13.18 -10.38 19.88
N ALA A 14 13.83 -10.57 18.73
CA ALA A 14 13.25 -10.20 17.45
C ALA A 14 11.88 -10.84 17.23
N ASN A 15 11.77 -12.15 17.45
CA ASN A 15 10.48 -12.87 17.36
C ASN A 15 9.46 -12.39 18.40
N ARG A 16 9.90 -11.99 19.60
CA ARG A 16 8.99 -11.46 20.62
C ARG A 16 8.43 -10.09 20.28
N PHE A 17 9.25 -9.16 19.80
CA PHE A 17 8.76 -7.85 19.34
C PHE A 17 7.81 -8.00 18.15
N GLU A 18 8.14 -8.86 17.18
CA GLU A 18 7.25 -9.20 16.07
C GLU A 18 5.94 -9.86 16.55
N GLY A 19 6.02 -10.74 17.55
CA GLY A 19 4.86 -11.36 18.18
C GLY A 19 3.94 -10.36 18.88
N ILE A 20 4.49 -9.33 19.53
CA ILE A 20 3.70 -8.25 20.14
C ILE A 20 2.95 -7.47 19.06
N SER A 21 3.65 -7.03 18.02
CA SER A 21 3.02 -6.28 16.92
C SER A 21 1.95 -7.12 16.19
N SER A 22 2.20 -8.42 16.01
CA SER A 22 1.22 -9.37 15.46
C SER A 22 -0.02 -9.52 16.34
N LYS A 23 0.14 -9.51 17.67
CA LYS A 23 -0.97 -9.55 18.62
C LYS A 23 -1.81 -8.28 18.59
N MET A 24 -1.18 -7.12 18.39
CA MET A 24 -1.88 -5.85 18.15
C MET A 24 -2.71 -5.93 16.86
N GLY A 25 -2.11 -6.37 15.76
CA GLY A 25 -2.80 -6.54 14.47
C GLY A 25 -3.96 -7.54 14.54
N ASN A 26 -3.80 -8.65 15.26
CA ASN A 26 -4.89 -9.61 15.45
C ASN A 26 -6.07 -9.01 16.25
N THR A 27 -5.78 -8.11 17.18
CA THR A 27 -6.81 -7.39 17.94
C THR A 27 -7.64 -6.52 17.00
N LEU A 28 -6.99 -5.75 16.12
CA LEU A 28 -7.68 -4.96 15.08
C LEU A 28 -8.56 -5.83 14.19
N LEU A 29 -7.99 -6.90 13.61
CA LEU A 29 -8.71 -7.78 12.70
C LEU A 29 -10.00 -8.35 13.32
N ARG A 30 -9.95 -8.72 14.60
CA ARG A 30 -11.08 -9.35 15.30
C ARG A 30 -12.12 -8.36 15.84
N THR A 31 -11.76 -7.09 16.01
CA THR A 31 -12.61 -6.10 16.71
C THR A 31 -13.02 -4.90 15.85
N GLY A 32 -12.38 -4.72 14.69
CA GLY A 32 -12.79 -3.72 13.69
C GLY A 32 -14.20 -3.98 13.17
N ARG A 33 -14.93 -2.90 12.89
CA ARG A 33 -16.32 -2.91 12.41
C ARG A 33 -16.45 -2.68 10.91
N SER A 34 -15.62 -1.82 10.33
CA SER A 34 -15.66 -1.59 8.88
C SER A 34 -15.14 -2.79 8.09
N GLY A 35 -15.62 -2.95 6.85
CA GLY A 35 -15.12 -3.99 5.94
C GLY A 35 -13.63 -3.82 5.64
N VAL A 36 -13.17 -2.58 5.61
CA VAL A 36 -11.76 -2.20 5.45
C VAL A 36 -10.86 -2.91 6.46
N LEU A 37 -11.24 -2.93 7.74
CA LEU A 37 -10.43 -3.55 8.79
C LEU A 37 -10.67 -5.07 8.90
N ASN A 38 -11.93 -5.50 8.96
CA ASN A 38 -12.25 -6.89 9.32
C ASN A 38 -12.35 -7.87 8.14
N ARG A 39 -12.43 -7.38 6.90
CA ARG A 39 -12.40 -8.20 5.68
C ARG A 39 -11.12 -7.95 4.88
N ALA A 40 -10.81 -6.69 4.56
CA ALA A 40 -9.69 -6.36 3.69
C ALA A 40 -8.33 -6.32 4.40
N LYS A 41 -8.28 -6.17 5.74
CA LYS A 41 -7.05 -6.07 6.54
C LYS A 41 -6.21 -4.82 6.20
N ASP A 42 -6.85 -3.69 5.92
CA ASP A 42 -6.15 -2.42 5.64
C ASP A 42 -5.77 -1.67 6.92
N PHE A 43 -4.81 -2.25 7.65
CA PHE A 43 -4.24 -1.68 8.86
C PHE A 43 -2.81 -2.20 9.09
N SER A 44 -2.08 -1.49 9.95
CA SER A 44 -0.71 -1.84 10.32
C SER A 44 -0.46 -1.56 11.80
N CYS A 45 0.42 -2.36 12.40
CA CYS A 45 0.90 -2.16 13.77
C CYS A 45 2.44 -2.16 13.76
N CYS A 46 3.04 -1.29 14.55
CA CYS A 46 4.50 -1.29 14.69
C CYS A 46 4.94 -0.78 16.06
N ILE A 47 6.22 -1.04 16.35
CA ILE A 47 6.90 -0.67 17.58
C ILE A 47 8.13 0.14 17.21
N LEU A 48 8.34 1.25 17.90
CA LEU A 48 9.55 2.07 17.82
C LEU A 48 10.26 2.12 19.17
N THR A 49 11.56 2.34 19.11
CA THR A 49 12.37 2.67 20.29
C THR A 49 11.95 4.01 20.89
N ALA A 50 12.39 4.31 22.11
CA ALA A 50 12.24 5.65 22.71
C ALA A 50 12.82 6.76 21.82
N GLY A 51 13.86 6.47 21.04
CA GLY A 51 14.46 7.37 20.06
C GLY A 51 13.69 7.47 18.73
N HIS A 52 12.48 6.91 18.65
CA HIS A 52 11.62 6.94 17.47
C HIS A 52 12.20 6.18 16.26
N GLU A 53 13.07 5.20 16.49
CA GLU A 53 13.57 4.32 15.43
C GLU A 53 12.64 3.12 15.26
N LEU A 54 12.22 2.85 14.02
CA LEU A 54 11.37 1.72 13.66
C LEU A 54 12.05 0.39 14.02
N LEU A 55 11.46 -0.37 14.95
CA LEU A 55 12.04 -1.60 15.49
C LEU A 55 11.42 -2.87 14.90
N ALA A 56 10.09 -2.96 14.95
CA ALA A 56 9.31 -4.13 14.53
C ALA A 56 8.00 -3.69 13.87
N VAL A 57 7.59 -4.41 12.83
CA VAL A 57 6.47 -4.00 11.95
C VAL A 57 5.39 -5.06 11.75
N ALA A 58 5.61 -6.32 12.17
CA ALA A 58 4.72 -7.45 11.88
C ALA A 58 4.30 -7.54 10.41
N GLU A 59 3.26 -8.33 10.15
CA GLU A 59 2.53 -8.41 8.89
C GLU A 59 1.72 -7.12 8.59
N SER A 60 2.43 -6.01 8.43
CA SER A 60 1.87 -4.69 8.12
C SER A 60 2.03 -4.32 6.65
N LEU A 61 1.15 -3.45 6.16
CA LEU A 61 1.29 -2.86 4.82
C LEU A 61 2.59 -2.04 4.76
N PRO A 62 3.51 -2.30 3.81
CA PRO A 62 4.77 -1.57 3.72
C PRO A 62 4.58 -0.06 3.69
N ILE A 63 3.61 0.45 2.90
CA ILE A 63 3.30 1.87 2.75
C ILE A 63 2.97 2.59 4.07
N HIS A 64 2.49 1.85 5.07
CA HIS A 64 2.15 2.37 6.38
C HIS A 64 3.35 2.52 7.34
N VAL A 65 4.40 1.70 7.18
CA VAL A 65 5.33 1.44 8.29
C VAL A 65 6.80 1.69 8.01
N LEU A 66 7.31 1.59 6.77
CA LEU A 66 8.76 1.71 6.53
C LEU A 66 9.29 3.12 6.83
N SER A 67 8.47 4.14 6.63
CA SER A 67 8.66 5.51 7.12
C SER A 67 7.31 6.11 7.49
N GLY A 68 7.31 7.09 8.37
CA GLY A 68 6.08 7.70 8.89
C GLY A 68 5.92 7.46 10.38
N PRO A 69 5.95 6.20 10.88
CA PRO A 69 5.91 5.94 12.32
C PRO A 69 6.98 6.70 13.11
N ASP A 70 8.18 6.84 12.55
CA ASP A 70 9.29 7.58 13.13
C ASP A 70 9.01 9.09 13.19
N ILE A 71 8.43 9.65 12.12
CA ILE A 71 8.05 11.07 12.02
C ILE A 71 6.88 11.36 12.97
N MET A 72 5.84 10.52 12.95
CA MET A 72 4.65 10.66 13.81
C MET A 72 5.01 10.59 15.31
N ALA A 73 5.92 9.68 15.70
CA ALA A 73 6.37 9.57 17.08
C ALA A 73 7.22 10.80 17.51
N ARG A 74 8.03 11.37 16.61
CA ARG A 74 8.74 12.64 16.85
C ARG A 74 7.76 13.81 17.02
N SER A 75 6.78 13.93 16.12
CA SER A 75 5.75 14.98 16.21
C SER A 75 4.89 14.85 17.47
N MET A 76 4.58 13.63 17.92
CA MET A 76 3.93 13.40 19.21
C MET A 76 4.74 14.00 20.36
N LEU A 77 6.06 13.73 20.43
CA LEU A 77 6.92 14.27 21.48
C LEU A 77 7.07 15.79 21.39
N GLU A 78 7.13 16.34 20.17
CA GLU A 78 7.18 17.79 19.95
C GLU A 78 5.92 18.50 20.49
N PHE A 79 4.74 17.95 20.19
CA PHE A 79 3.47 18.54 20.64
C PHE A 79 3.14 18.21 22.10
N HIS A 80 3.68 17.11 22.63
CA HIS A 80 3.50 16.66 24.01
C HIS A 80 4.86 16.33 24.66
N PRO A 81 5.61 17.35 25.12
CA PRO A 81 6.95 17.14 25.72
C PRO A 81 6.93 16.32 27.02
N GLN A 82 5.76 16.12 27.62
CA GLN A 82 5.55 15.32 28.82
C GLN A 82 4.69 14.11 28.50
N LEU A 83 5.33 13.03 28.07
CA LEU A 83 4.66 11.75 27.85
C LEU A 83 4.35 11.07 29.19
N ARG A 84 3.14 10.52 29.32
CA ARG A 84 2.69 9.84 30.54
C ARG A 84 2.15 8.45 30.22
N ARG A 85 2.26 7.56 31.19
CA ARG A 85 1.71 6.21 31.10
C ARG A 85 0.19 6.27 30.96
N GLY A 86 -0.37 5.45 30.07
CA GLY A 86 -1.82 5.42 29.84
C GLY A 86 -2.37 6.58 29.02
N ASP A 87 -1.52 7.44 28.46
CA ASP A 87 -1.92 8.44 27.49
C ASP A 87 -1.79 7.89 26.06
N ALA A 88 -2.66 8.31 25.15
CA ALA A 88 -2.60 7.96 23.73
C ALA A 88 -3.12 9.09 22.84
N PHE A 89 -2.59 9.16 21.62
CA PHE A 89 -2.79 10.26 20.69
C PHE A 89 -3.33 9.77 19.36
N LEU A 90 -4.36 10.43 18.84
CA LEU A 90 -4.88 10.22 17.50
C LEU A 90 -4.10 11.10 16.51
N HIS A 91 -3.59 10.47 15.45
CA HIS A 91 -2.79 11.10 14.43
C HIS A 91 -3.24 10.69 13.02
N ASN A 92 -3.49 11.66 12.14
CA ASN A 92 -3.71 11.39 10.70
C ASN A 92 -3.09 12.47 9.78
N SER A 93 -2.25 13.35 10.32
CA SER A 93 -1.74 14.49 9.58
C SER A 93 -0.66 14.11 8.55
N PRO A 94 -0.89 14.27 7.23
CA PRO A 94 0.12 13.94 6.22
C PRO A 94 1.37 14.83 6.29
N TYR A 95 1.23 16.02 6.87
CA TYR A 95 2.32 16.98 7.07
C TYR A 95 3.20 16.66 8.29
N HIS A 96 2.80 15.68 9.11
CA HIS A 96 3.48 15.32 10.36
C HIS A 96 3.75 13.80 10.42
N GLY A 97 3.96 13.18 9.26
CA GLY A 97 4.38 11.78 9.16
C GLY A 97 3.29 10.75 8.91
N CYS A 98 2.01 11.15 8.88
CA CYS A 98 0.97 10.22 8.44
C CYS A 98 1.02 10.01 6.93
N SER A 99 0.37 8.94 6.48
CA SER A 99 0.21 8.55 5.09
C SER A 99 -0.78 9.47 4.37
N HIS A 100 -2.03 9.52 4.84
CA HIS A 100 -3.07 10.45 4.39
C HIS A 100 -4.14 10.66 5.48
N PRO A 101 -5.10 11.60 5.30
CA PRO A 101 -6.10 11.90 6.33
C PRO A 101 -7.02 10.72 6.70
N ALA A 102 -7.25 9.76 5.80
CA ALA A 102 -8.10 8.60 6.08
C ALA A 102 -7.42 7.50 6.90
N ASP A 103 -6.09 7.52 7.01
CA ASP A 103 -5.36 6.60 7.87
C ASP A 103 -5.23 7.19 9.27
N HIS A 104 -6.18 6.83 10.12
CA HIS A 104 -6.07 7.16 11.53
C HIS A 104 -4.99 6.32 12.17
N THR A 105 -4.24 6.90 13.10
CA THR A 105 -3.16 6.24 13.83
C THR A 105 -3.27 6.55 15.32
N ILE A 106 -3.39 5.53 16.15
CA ILE A 106 -3.21 5.66 17.60
C ILE A 106 -1.72 5.51 17.89
N ILE A 107 -1.12 6.53 18.50
CA ILE A 107 0.26 6.54 18.96
C ILE A 107 0.24 6.50 20.49
N MET A 108 0.89 5.50 21.09
CA MET A 108 0.90 5.31 22.53
C MET A 108 2.33 5.13 23.05
N PRO A 109 2.86 6.06 23.87
CA PRO A 109 4.15 5.88 24.51
C PRO A 109 4.05 4.79 25.60
N VAL A 110 5.07 3.94 25.67
CA VAL A 110 5.23 2.93 26.72
C VAL A 110 6.18 3.48 27.76
N ILE A 111 5.60 3.86 28.90
CA ILE A 111 6.30 4.42 30.05
C ILE A 111 6.40 3.36 31.14
N ASP A 112 7.61 3.11 31.65
CA ASP A 112 7.83 2.12 32.71
C ASP A 112 7.40 2.61 34.11
N ASP A 113 7.62 1.77 35.12
CA ASP A 113 7.26 2.08 36.52
C ASP A 113 8.10 3.23 37.13
N GLU A 114 9.24 3.57 36.52
CA GLU A 114 10.12 4.67 36.93
C GLU A 114 9.77 6.00 36.21
N GLY A 115 8.76 5.97 35.32
CA GLY A 115 8.36 7.14 34.53
C GLY A 115 9.21 7.37 33.29
N VAL A 116 9.99 6.38 32.85
CA VAL A 116 10.87 6.51 31.69
C VAL A 116 10.19 5.98 30.43
N HIS A 117 10.26 6.74 29.34
CA HIS A 117 9.82 6.31 28.02
C HIS A 117 10.77 5.28 27.44
N ARG A 118 10.25 4.08 27.14
CA ARG A 118 11.04 2.94 26.64
C ARG A 118 10.78 2.66 25.16
N PHE A 119 9.52 2.66 24.75
CA PHE A 119 9.08 2.36 23.39
C PHE A 119 7.85 3.18 23.03
N THR A 120 7.49 3.20 21.76
CA THR A 120 6.19 3.72 21.29
C THR A 120 5.53 2.66 20.43
N VAL A 121 4.25 2.41 20.66
CA VAL A 121 3.44 1.51 19.82
C VAL A 121 2.49 2.32 18.96
N LEU A 122 2.31 1.88 17.71
CA LEU A 122 1.36 2.49 16.79
C LEU A 122 0.38 1.44 16.27
N ALA A 123 -0.88 1.82 16.19
CA ALA A 123 -1.93 1.11 15.47
C ALA A 123 -2.53 2.08 14.44
N LYS A 124 -2.25 1.84 13.15
CA LYS A 124 -2.75 2.61 12.02
C LYS A 124 -3.81 1.81 11.29
N ALA A 125 -4.94 2.41 10.94
CA ALA A 125 -5.98 1.74 10.18
C ALA A 125 -6.69 2.71 9.23
N HIS A 126 -6.94 2.26 8.01
CA HIS A 126 -7.71 3.03 7.03
C HIS A 126 -9.17 3.08 7.48
N GLN A 127 -9.74 4.27 7.57
CA GLN A 127 -11.14 4.43 7.96
C GLN A 127 -12.04 4.32 6.72
N ALA A 128 -13.21 3.69 6.85
CA ALA A 128 -14.18 3.65 5.75
C ALA A 128 -14.89 5.01 5.51
N ASP A 129 -15.01 5.86 6.54
CA ASP A 129 -15.49 7.24 6.43
C ASP A 129 -14.78 8.10 7.47
N ILE A 130 -14.30 9.26 7.02
CA ILE A 130 -13.67 10.28 7.87
C ILE A 130 -14.44 11.61 7.86
N GLY A 131 -15.63 11.62 7.27
CA GLY A 131 -16.41 12.83 7.13
C GLY A 131 -15.83 13.78 6.08
N ASN A 132 -15.21 13.31 5.00
CA ASN A 132 -14.80 14.20 3.89
C ASN A 132 -15.98 14.98 3.30
N SER A 133 -15.73 15.94 2.41
CA SER A 133 -16.76 16.76 1.74
C SER A 133 -17.73 15.90 0.91
N ILE A 134 -17.22 14.84 0.29
CA ILE A 134 -17.98 13.78 -0.40
C ILE A 134 -17.78 12.43 0.34
N PRO A 135 -18.65 11.43 0.14
CA PRO A 135 -18.59 10.16 0.88
C PRO A 135 -17.49 9.22 0.33
N THR A 136 -16.23 9.64 0.44
CA THR A 136 -15.04 8.88 0.05
C THR A 136 -13.85 9.19 0.95
N THR A 137 -12.89 8.28 1.02
CA THR A 137 -11.57 8.50 1.62
C THR A 137 -10.48 8.80 0.58
N TYR A 138 -10.83 8.87 -0.70
CA TYR A 138 -9.93 9.16 -1.83
C TYR A 138 -10.48 10.28 -2.73
N HIS A 139 -10.48 11.53 -2.25
CA HIS A 139 -10.99 12.68 -3.02
C HIS A 139 -9.92 13.22 -3.98
N GLY A 140 -9.66 12.50 -5.08
CA GLY A 140 -8.56 12.78 -6.02
C GLY A 140 -8.58 14.18 -6.67
N THR A 141 -9.74 14.83 -6.79
CA THR A 141 -9.88 16.18 -7.39
C THR A 141 -9.90 17.33 -6.38
N ALA A 142 -9.79 17.06 -5.08
CA ALA A 142 -9.79 18.11 -4.06
C ALA A 142 -8.58 19.04 -4.21
N ARG A 143 -8.79 20.35 -4.38
CA ARG A 143 -7.70 21.30 -4.59
C ARG A 143 -6.75 21.41 -3.40
N ASP A 144 -7.30 21.29 -2.21
CA ASP A 144 -6.62 21.38 -0.93
C ASP A 144 -7.36 20.55 0.13
N VAL A 145 -6.79 20.44 1.32
CA VAL A 145 -7.35 19.66 2.44
C VAL A 145 -8.69 20.21 2.93
N TYR A 146 -8.98 21.50 2.69
CA TYR A 146 -10.25 22.12 3.07
C TYR A 146 -11.38 21.70 2.13
N GLU A 147 -11.12 21.68 0.82
CA GLU A 147 -12.06 21.14 -0.18
C GLU A 147 -12.22 19.62 -0.02
N GLU A 148 -11.15 18.90 0.34
CA GLU A 148 -11.25 17.49 0.73
C GLU A 148 -12.24 17.31 1.90
N GLY A 149 -12.29 18.28 2.81
CA GLY A 149 -13.17 18.29 3.96
C GLY A 149 -12.68 17.41 5.11
N ALA A 150 -11.43 16.96 5.06
CA ALA A 150 -10.82 16.07 6.03
C ALA A 150 -10.55 16.77 7.36
N LEU A 151 -10.88 16.11 8.47
CA LEU A 151 -10.42 16.54 9.79
C LEU A 151 -8.98 16.06 10.02
N ILE A 152 -8.09 16.97 10.37
CA ILE A 152 -6.69 16.66 10.66
C ILE A 152 -6.44 16.69 12.16
N PHE A 153 -5.98 15.56 12.69
CA PHE A 153 -5.58 15.32 14.08
C PHE A 153 -4.04 15.21 14.12
N PRO A 154 -3.31 16.28 14.45
CA PRO A 154 -1.87 16.21 14.66
C PRO A 154 -1.57 15.79 16.11
N ALA A 155 -1.42 14.48 16.34
CA ALA A 155 -1.20 13.88 17.67
C ALA A 155 -2.14 14.45 18.75
N VAL A 156 -3.44 14.48 18.46
CA VAL A 156 -4.45 14.97 19.40
C VAL A 156 -4.60 13.94 20.53
N GLN A 157 -4.48 14.35 21.78
CA GLN A 157 -4.68 13.44 22.90
C GLN A 157 -6.14 12.94 22.92
N VAL A 158 -6.31 11.62 22.93
CA VAL A 158 -7.63 10.96 22.92
C VAL A 158 -7.80 9.99 24.08
N LEU A 159 -6.71 9.60 24.74
CA LEU A 159 -6.69 8.84 25.97
C LEU A 159 -5.81 9.59 26.98
N LYS A 160 -6.31 9.75 28.20
CA LYS A 160 -5.59 10.31 29.32
C LYS A 160 -5.78 9.45 30.55
N ASP A 161 -4.69 9.02 31.18
CA ASP A 161 -4.72 8.14 32.36
C ASP A 161 -5.66 6.92 32.17
N TYR A 162 -5.57 6.27 31.00
CA TYR A 162 -6.43 5.15 30.59
C TYR A 162 -7.93 5.48 30.44
N ARG A 163 -8.30 6.76 30.31
CA ARG A 163 -9.68 7.21 30.09
C ARG A 163 -9.80 7.97 28.78
N THR A 164 -10.80 7.61 27.99
CA THR A 164 -11.08 8.27 26.71
C THR A 164 -11.51 9.73 26.94
N ILE A 165 -11.07 10.62 26.08
CA ILE A 165 -11.52 12.01 26.05
C ILE A 165 -12.78 12.10 25.19
N ASP A 166 -13.94 12.02 25.85
CA ASP A 166 -15.24 11.91 25.18
C ASP A 166 -15.58 13.09 24.26
N ASP A 167 -15.01 14.27 24.51
CA ASP A 167 -15.29 15.47 23.71
C ASP A 167 -14.83 15.30 22.25
N ILE A 168 -13.68 14.65 22.04
CA ILE A 168 -13.16 14.34 20.70
C ILE A 168 -14.07 13.32 20.01
N VAL A 169 -14.49 12.29 20.74
CA VAL A 169 -15.41 11.26 20.22
C VAL A 169 -16.75 11.89 19.80
N ARG A 170 -17.33 12.77 20.63
CA ARG A 170 -18.58 13.47 20.30
C ARG A 170 -18.44 14.37 19.07
N MET A 171 -17.32 15.07 18.92
CA MET A 171 -17.04 15.89 17.75
C MET A 171 -16.98 15.06 16.47
N CYS A 172 -16.22 13.95 16.47
CA CYS A 172 -16.11 13.05 15.33
C CYS A 172 -17.46 12.38 15.00
N ALA A 173 -18.17 11.89 16.01
CA ALA A 173 -19.46 11.23 15.83
C ALA A 173 -20.52 12.14 15.18
N LEU A 174 -20.44 13.46 15.39
CA LEU A 174 -21.32 14.42 14.72
C LEU A 174 -20.91 14.70 13.27
N ARG A 175 -19.60 14.63 12.96
CA ARG A 175 -19.05 15.00 11.65
C ARG A 175 -19.09 13.85 10.62
N ILE A 176 -18.97 12.61 11.09
CA ILE A 176 -18.82 11.39 10.28
C ILE A 176 -20.20 10.78 9.98
N ARG A 177 -20.42 10.28 8.76
CA ARG A 177 -21.74 9.84 8.27
C ARG A 177 -22.17 8.52 8.89
N VAL A 178 -21.20 7.64 9.20
CA VAL A 178 -21.42 6.32 9.83
C VAL A 178 -20.70 6.25 11.18
N PRO A 179 -21.14 7.03 12.19
CA PRO A 179 -20.36 7.25 13.41
C PRO A 179 -20.24 6.00 14.30
N GLU A 180 -21.24 5.10 14.29
CA GLU A 180 -21.17 3.84 15.04
C GLU A 180 -20.08 2.89 14.52
N GLN A 181 -19.84 2.91 13.20
CA GLN A 181 -18.78 2.14 12.56
C GLN A 181 -17.42 2.73 12.91
N TRP A 182 -17.24 4.03 12.66
CA TRP A 182 -16.00 4.75 12.99
C TRP A 182 -15.63 4.64 14.47
N HIS A 183 -16.60 4.82 15.38
CA HIS A 183 -16.32 4.71 16.82
C HIS A 183 -15.90 3.28 17.20
N GLY A 184 -16.46 2.26 16.56
CA GLY A 184 -16.01 0.89 16.75
C GLY A 184 -14.57 0.67 16.28
N ASP A 185 -14.21 1.20 15.12
CA ASP A 185 -12.85 1.13 14.59
C ASP A 185 -11.86 1.91 15.48
N PHE A 186 -12.24 3.08 15.97
CA PHE A 186 -11.47 3.85 16.96
C PHE A 186 -11.19 3.03 18.23
N LEU A 187 -12.22 2.37 18.78
CA LEU A 187 -12.05 1.51 19.96
C LEU A 187 -11.17 0.29 19.66
N ALA A 188 -11.28 -0.30 18.47
CA ALA A 188 -10.42 -1.41 18.04
C ALA A 188 -8.95 -0.98 17.97
N MET A 189 -8.67 0.18 17.40
CA MET A 189 -7.31 0.74 17.33
C MET A 189 -6.74 1.07 18.71
N LEU A 190 -7.55 1.69 19.58
CA LEU A 190 -7.16 1.96 20.96
C LEU A 190 -6.87 0.66 21.72
N GLY A 191 -7.72 -0.36 21.54
CA GLY A 191 -7.52 -1.68 22.10
C GLY A 191 -6.21 -2.32 21.64
N ALA A 192 -5.88 -2.22 20.35
CA ALA A 192 -4.62 -2.73 19.83
C ALA A 192 -3.40 -2.02 20.44
N ALA A 193 -3.43 -0.69 20.58
CA ALA A 193 -2.35 0.06 21.23
C ALA A 193 -2.19 -0.33 22.72
N LEU A 194 -3.30 -0.47 23.46
CA LEU A 194 -3.30 -0.91 24.86
C LEU A 194 -2.74 -2.33 25.02
N ILE A 195 -3.03 -3.25 24.09
CA ILE A 195 -2.41 -4.57 24.05
C ILE A 195 -0.91 -4.43 23.86
N GLY A 196 -0.46 -3.62 22.90
CA GLY A 196 0.96 -3.36 22.65
C GLY A 196 1.69 -2.86 23.90
N GLU A 197 1.14 -1.84 24.58
CA GLU A 197 1.69 -1.31 25.84
C GLU A 197 1.81 -2.42 26.90
N ARG A 198 0.71 -3.17 27.15
CA ARG A 198 0.68 -4.22 28.16
C ARG A 198 1.73 -5.31 27.91
N GLU A 199 1.86 -5.78 26.68
CA GLU A 199 2.83 -6.84 26.36
C GLU A 199 4.27 -6.35 26.46
N LEU A 200 4.56 -5.09 26.07
CA LEU A 200 5.89 -4.51 26.20
C LEU A 200 6.27 -4.30 27.67
N LEU A 201 5.35 -3.85 28.51
CA LEU A 201 5.57 -3.73 29.95
C LEU A 201 5.84 -5.10 30.59
N ALA A 202 5.09 -6.14 30.19
CA ALA A 202 5.32 -7.50 30.65
C ALA A 202 6.70 -8.03 30.22
N LEU A 203 7.08 -7.79 28.96
CA LEU A 203 8.41 -8.13 28.44
C LEU A 203 9.52 -7.37 29.17
N GLY A 204 9.34 -6.08 29.45
CA GLY A 204 10.27 -5.27 30.23
C GLY A 204 10.47 -5.80 31.65
N LYS A 205 9.39 -6.22 32.32
CA LYS A 205 9.45 -6.84 33.65
C LYS A 205 10.17 -8.20 33.65
N GLU A 206 9.98 -8.99 32.60
CA GLU A 206 10.57 -10.33 32.47
C GLU A 206 12.06 -10.28 32.12
N ALA A 207 12.43 -9.45 31.12
CA ALA A 207 13.77 -9.43 30.54
C ALA A 207 14.68 -8.31 31.09
N GLY A 208 14.08 -7.21 31.56
CA GLY A 208 14.77 -5.99 31.97
C GLY A 208 14.96 -4.99 30.82
N TRP A 209 14.70 -3.71 31.09
CA TRP A 209 14.76 -2.63 30.08
C TRP A 209 16.15 -2.45 29.45
N ASP A 210 17.21 -2.47 30.24
CA ASP A 210 18.59 -2.36 29.75
C ASP A 210 18.94 -3.42 28.69
N LEU A 211 18.39 -4.63 28.85
CA LEU A 211 18.61 -5.72 27.90
C LEU A 211 17.85 -5.50 26.60
N LEU A 212 16.63 -4.96 26.67
CA LEU A 212 15.80 -4.64 25.51
C LEU A 212 16.36 -3.47 24.71
N ASP A 213 16.88 -2.45 25.39
CA ASP A 213 17.56 -1.32 24.76
C ASP A 213 18.84 -1.79 24.05
N ALA A 214 19.62 -2.66 24.71
CA ALA A 214 20.79 -3.27 24.09
C ALA A 214 20.42 -4.16 22.89
N PHE A 215 19.29 -4.86 22.97
CA PHE A 215 18.75 -5.66 21.86
C PHE A 215 18.43 -4.78 20.66
N ALA A 216 17.70 -3.69 20.84
CA ALA A 216 17.31 -2.81 19.74
C ALA A 216 18.53 -2.31 18.94
N GLN A 217 19.58 -1.86 19.65
CA GLN A 217 20.81 -1.41 19.00
C GLN A 217 21.53 -2.54 18.24
N ARG A 218 21.67 -3.71 18.86
CA ARG A 218 22.28 -4.88 18.20
C ARG A 218 21.49 -5.38 17.00
N TRP A 219 20.17 -5.28 17.06
CA TRP A 219 19.29 -5.63 15.96
C TRP A 219 19.44 -4.68 14.78
N PHE A 220 19.59 -3.38 15.04
CA PHE A 220 19.89 -2.39 14.00
C PHE A 220 21.27 -2.63 13.38
N ASP A 221 22.31 -2.88 14.17
CA ASP A 221 23.65 -3.19 13.64
C ASP A 221 23.64 -4.44 12.75
N TYR A 222 22.89 -5.48 13.14
CA TYR A 222 22.72 -6.69 12.34
C TYR A 222 22.00 -6.39 11.03
N SER A 223 20.92 -5.62 11.08
CA SER A 223 20.10 -5.29 9.91
C SER A 223 20.87 -4.40 8.92
N GLU A 224 21.65 -3.45 9.44
CA GLU A 224 22.58 -2.64 8.67
C GLU A 224 23.64 -3.50 7.97
N LYS A 225 24.22 -4.47 8.68
CA LYS A 225 25.17 -5.42 8.09
C LYS A 225 24.54 -6.25 6.97
N ARG A 226 23.33 -6.78 7.18
CA ARG A 226 22.59 -7.53 6.14
C ARG A 226 22.33 -6.65 4.91
N MET A 227 21.99 -5.38 5.12
CA MET A 227 21.80 -4.43 4.03
C MET A 227 23.11 -4.13 3.29
N ILE A 228 24.24 -3.97 3.99
CA ILE A 228 25.57 -3.80 3.39
C ILE A 228 25.90 -4.99 2.46
N ASP A 229 25.70 -6.21 2.94
CA ASP A 229 25.94 -7.42 2.15
C ASP A 229 25.04 -7.47 0.91
N ALA A 230 23.77 -7.08 1.04
CA ALA A 230 22.82 -7.03 -0.08
C ALA A 230 23.21 -5.98 -1.12
N ILE A 231 23.60 -4.77 -0.69
CA ILE A 231 24.00 -3.68 -1.60
C ILE A 231 25.25 -4.05 -2.40
N ARG A 232 26.22 -4.73 -1.77
CA ARG A 232 27.45 -5.19 -2.45
C ARG A 232 27.20 -6.21 -3.57
N ALA A 233 26.05 -6.89 -3.55
CA ALA A 233 25.66 -7.81 -4.61
C ALA A 233 25.00 -7.08 -5.80
N VAL A 234 24.52 -5.84 -5.62
CA VAL A 234 23.93 -5.03 -6.68
C VAL A 234 25.04 -4.44 -7.56
N PRO A 235 24.88 -4.38 -8.89
CA PRO A 235 25.82 -3.70 -9.77
C PRO A 235 25.97 -2.22 -9.38
N ALA A 236 27.22 -1.77 -9.25
CA ALA A 236 27.52 -0.35 -9.07
C ALA A 236 27.09 0.46 -10.29
N GLY A 237 26.59 1.68 -10.08
CA GLY A 237 26.17 2.57 -11.15
C GLY A 237 24.92 3.36 -10.82
N SER A 238 24.30 3.92 -11.86
CA SER A 238 23.06 4.69 -11.73
C SER A 238 22.04 4.24 -12.78
N GLY A 239 20.78 4.14 -12.38
CA GLY A 239 19.64 3.91 -13.24
C GLY A 239 18.58 5.00 -13.05
N THR A 240 17.91 5.38 -14.13
CA THR A 240 16.78 6.33 -14.08
C THR A 240 15.60 5.72 -14.81
N ALA A 241 14.42 5.81 -14.20
CA ALA A 241 13.18 5.40 -14.84
C ALA A 241 12.06 6.39 -14.50
N GLN A 242 11.02 6.35 -15.34
CA GLN A 242 9.84 7.18 -15.24
C GLN A 242 8.59 6.32 -15.27
N SER A 243 7.57 6.70 -14.49
CA SER A 243 6.22 6.14 -14.55
C SER A 243 5.22 7.28 -14.49
N THR A 244 4.20 7.25 -15.36
CA THR A 244 3.26 8.36 -15.53
C THR A 244 1.88 7.95 -15.08
N HIS A 245 1.27 8.76 -14.22
CA HIS A 245 -0.14 8.65 -13.84
C HIS A 245 -1.02 9.38 -14.86
N ASP A 246 -2.18 8.84 -15.16
CA ASP A 246 -3.15 9.45 -16.09
C ASP A 246 -3.66 10.82 -15.62
N ALA A 247 -4.14 11.64 -16.55
CA ALA A 247 -4.68 12.95 -16.19
C ALA A 247 -6.04 12.82 -15.48
N ILE A 248 -6.23 13.63 -14.45
CA ILE A 248 -7.52 13.86 -13.79
C ILE A 248 -7.78 15.38 -13.73
N PRO A 249 -9.01 15.83 -13.42
CA PRO A 249 -9.26 17.26 -13.22
C PRO A 249 -8.28 17.87 -12.20
N GLY A 250 -7.62 18.97 -12.59
CA GLY A 250 -6.60 19.65 -11.77
C GLY A 250 -5.16 19.25 -12.08
N THR A 251 -4.92 18.28 -12.97
CA THR A 251 -3.56 17.86 -13.38
C THR A 251 -3.24 18.26 -14.84
N PRO A 252 -1.96 18.19 -15.26
CA PRO A 252 -1.60 18.39 -16.66
C PRO A 252 -2.31 17.38 -17.60
N PRO A 253 -2.64 17.76 -18.86
CA PRO A 253 -3.35 16.89 -19.81
C PRO A 253 -2.63 15.58 -20.15
N GLN A 254 -1.29 15.60 -20.10
CA GLN A 254 -0.44 14.44 -20.34
C GLN A 254 -0.30 13.53 -19.10
N GLY A 255 -0.93 13.87 -17.98
CA GLY A 255 -0.75 13.19 -16.71
C GLY A 255 0.42 13.72 -15.89
N ILE A 256 0.78 13.00 -14.83
CA ILE A 256 1.86 13.35 -13.91
C ILE A 256 2.95 12.28 -14.01
N THR A 257 4.09 12.65 -14.59
CA THR A 257 5.26 11.78 -14.67
C THR A 257 6.09 11.87 -13.40
N VAL A 258 6.34 10.72 -12.79
CA VAL A 258 7.27 10.56 -11.67
C VAL A 258 8.60 10.00 -12.19
N THR A 259 9.69 10.69 -11.89
CA THR A 259 11.06 10.27 -12.19
C THR A 259 11.77 9.82 -10.92
N SER A 260 12.43 8.66 -10.98
CA SER A 260 13.30 8.16 -9.91
C SER A 260 14.67 7.85 -10.49
N THR A 261 15.72 8.44 -9.91
CA THR A 261 17.11 8.08 -10.19
C THR A 261 17.68 7.34 -8.99
N VAL A 262 18.25 6.16 -9.22
CA VAL A 262 18.84 5.32 -8.19
C VAL A 262 20.32 5.12 -8.48
N SER A 263 21.16 5.48 -7.52
CA SER A 263 22.61 5.29 -7.56
C SER A 263 23.06 4.28 -6.52
N VAL A 264 23.94 3.36 -6.90
CA VAL A 264 24.47 2.31 -6.04
C VAL A 264 25.98 2.45 -5.96
N ASP A 265 26.47 2.74 -4.75
CA ASP A 265 27.89 2.69 -4.39
C ASP A 265 28.16 1.42 -3.59
N THR A 266 28.82 0.44 -4.21
CA THR A 266 29.15 -0.85 -3.59
C THR A 266 30.29 -0.75 -2.58
N ASP A 267 31.18 0.24 -2.71
CA ASP A 267 32.33 0.43 -1.82
C ASP A 267 31.87 1.05 -0.50
N ALA A 268 31.05 2.10 -0.57
CA ALA A 268 30.38 2.70 0.58
C ALA A 268 29.20 1.86 1.10
N ALA A 269 28.73 0.88 0.29
CA ALA A 269 27.51 0.11 0.51
C ALA A 269 26.31 1.02 0.80
N LEU A 270 26.07 1.97 -0.12
CA LEU A 270 25.03 2.98 -0.01
C LEU A 270 24.18 2.99 -1.29
N ILE A 271 22.87 3.04 -1.12
CA ILE A 271 21.92 3.35 -2.20
C ILE A 271 21.41 4.77 -2.00
N GLU A 272 21.44 5.57 -3.06
CA GLU A 272 20.82 6.90 -3.08
C GLU A 272 19.64 6.91 -4.07
N VAL A 273 18.48 7.38 -3.62
CA VAL A 273 17.31 7.57 -4.48
C VAL A 273 17.02 9.07 -4.56
N ASP A 274 17.11 9.63 -5.76
CA ASP A 274 16.81 11.03 -6.03
C ASP A 274 15.44 11.19 -6.68
N LEU A 275 14.57 11.92 -5.98
CA LEU A 275 13.20 12.26 -6.39
C LEU A 275 13.03 13.78 -6.55
N ARG A 276 14.12 14.56 -6.59
CA ARG A 276 14.03 16.03 -6.70
C ARG A 276 13.61 16.51 -8.09
N ASP A 277 13.85 15.70 -9.12
CA ASP A 277 13.40 15.97 -10.51
C ASP A 277 11.94 15.53 -10.72
N ASN A 278 11.05 16.08 -9.90
CA ASN A 278 9.61 15.85 -9.96
C ASN A 278 8.83 17.17 -9.86
N PRO A 279 7.59 17.22 -10.37
CA PRO A 279 6.77 18.43 -10.36
C PRO A 279 6.55 18.99 -8.95
N ASP A 280 6.27 20.29 -8.87
CA ASP A 280 5.76 20.90 -7.64
C ASP A 280 4.38 20.31 -7.29
N GLN A 281 4.03 20.40 -6.01
CA GLN A 281 2.71 19.98 -5.51
C GLN A 281 1.58 20.69 -6.29
N MET A 282 0.53 19.94 -6.58
CA MET A 282 -0.55 20.36 -7.48
C MET A 282 -1.86 20.50 -6.73
N ALA A 283 -2.73 21.36 -7.24
CA ALA A 283 -4.03 21.66 -6.63
C ALA A 283 -5.05 20.53 -6.93
N CYS A 284 -4.76 19.34 -6.42
CA CYS A 284 -5.55 18.09 -6.52
C CYS A 284 -5.24 17.18 -5.31
N GLY A 285 -5.97 16.07 -5.18
CA GLY A 285 -5.83 15.11 -4.08
C GLY A 285 -4.77 14.02 -4.29
N LEU A 286 -3.99 14.09 -5.38
CA LEU A 286 -2.99 13.08 -5.73
C LEU A 286 -1.62 13.27 -5.06
N ASN A 287 -1.37 14.42 -4.39
CA ASN A 287 -0.07 14.69 -3.78
C ASN A 287 0.28 13.62 -2.74
N VAL A 288 1.57 13.31 -2.65
CA VAL A 288 2.08 12.25 -1.79
C VAL A 288 2.72 12.87 -0.55
N SER A 289 2.35 12.36 0.63
CA SER A 289 2.98 12.70 1.90
C SER A 289 4.46 12.37 1.93
N GLU A 290 5.19 13.00 2.85
CA GLU A 290 6.61 12.68 3.04
C GLU A 290 6.79 11.21 3.41
N SER A 291 5.93 10.68 4.28
CA SER A 291 5.98 9.29 4.73
C SER A 291 5.77 8.30 3.58
N CYS A 292 4.76 8.54 2.73
CA CYS A 292 4.48 7.69 1.57
C CYS A 292 5.55 7.85 0.50
N THR A 293 6.08 9.06 0.25
CA THR A 293 7.17 9.25 -0.73
C THR A 293 8.42 8.48 -0.33
N ARG A 294 8.82 8.58 0.95
CA ARG A 294 9.96 7.84 1.49
C ARG A 294 9.75 6.34 1.41
N THR A 295 8.58 5.90 1.85
CA THR A 295 8.24 4.49 1.89
C THR A 295 8.13 3.89 0.49
N ALA A 296 7.55 4.58 -0.48
CA ALA A 296 7.48 4.15 -1.87
C ALA A 296 8.88 3.89 -2.46
N ALA A 297 9.83 4.81 -2.21
CA ALA A 297 11.23 4.61 -2.59
C ALA A 297 11.85 3.40 -1.88
N TYR A 298 11.61 3.24 -0.57
CA TYR A 298 12.08 2.07 0.17
C TYR A 298 11.51 0.75 -0.37
N ILE A 299 10.21 0.68 -0.67
CA ILE A 299 9.59 -0.50 -1.28
C ILE A 299 10.28 -0.82 -2.61
N GLY A 300 10.56 0.20 -3.42
CA GLY A 300 11.25 -0.01 -4.69
C GLY A 300 12.65 -0.61 -4.54
N VAL A 301 13.40 -0.17 -3.52
CA VAL A 301 14.71 -0.75 -3.19
C VAL A 301 14.57 -2.16 -2.60
N PHE A 302 13.69 -2.37 -1.61
CA PHE A 302 13.54 -3.66 -0.93
C PHE A 302 13.01 -4.77 -1.84
N ASN A 303 12.16 -4.43 -2.81
CA ASN A 303 11.72 -5.38 -3.84
C ASN A 303 12.82 -5.76 -4.83
N SER A 304 13.97 -5.06 -4.79
CA SER A 304 15.08 -5.21 -5.73
C SER A 304 16.33 -5.84 -5.10
N ILE A 305 16.32 -6.17 -3.81
CA ILE A 305 17.46 -6.75 -3.08
C ILE A 305 17.06 -8.05 -2.37
N ASP A 306 18.00 -8.66 -1.63
CA ASP A 306 17.74 -9.87 -0.84
C ASP A 306 16.54 -9.66 0.12
N HIS A 307 15.47 -10.43 -0.10
CA HIS A 307 14.23 -10.38 0.67
C HIS A 307 14.41 -10.64 2.18
N THR A 308 15.51 -11.28 2.58
CA THR A 308 15.82 -11.59 3.98
C THR A 308 16.39 -10.40 4.76
N VAL A 309 16.69 -9.26 4.11
CA VAL A 309 17.10 -8.05 4.83
C VAL A 309 15.96 -7.57 5.73
N PRO A 310 16.20 -7.39 7.05
CA PRO A 310 15.18 -6.86 7.96
C PRO A 310 14.76 -5.44 7.59
N LYS A 311 13.47 -5.15 7.65
CA LYS A 311 12.91 -3.85 7.25
C LYS A 311 12.71 -2.96 8.47
N ASN A 312 13.81 -2.51 9.07
CA ASN A 312 13.84 -1.66 10.26
C ASN A 312 14.84 -0.50 10.09
N ALA A 313 14.90 0.38 11.10
CA ALA A 313 15.76 1.57 11.07
C ALA A 313 17.24 1.26 10.77
N GLY A 314 17.77 0.11 11.18
CA GLY A 314 19.15 -0.30 10.90
C GLY A 314 19.43 -0.47 9.41
N ALA A 315 18.57 -1.20 8.70
CA ALA A 315 18.72 -1.37 7.24
C ALA A 315 18.55 -0.04 6.49
N LEU A 316 17.63 0.81 6.95
CA LEU A 316 17.36 2.12 6.32
C LEU A 316 18.54 3.10 6.38
N ARG A 317 19.50 2.91 7.30
CA ARG A 317 20.74 3.72 7.37
C ARG A 317 21.57 3.69 6.07
N ARG A 318 21.37 2.67 5.23
CA ARG A 318 22.08 2.47 3.96
C ARG A 318 21.29 2.90 2.73
N ILE A 319 20.18 3.61 2.92
CA ILE A 319 19.40 4.22 1.85
C ILE A 319 19.26 5.71 2.13
N ARG A 320 19.85 6.55 1.28
CA ARG A 320 19.66 8.00 1.34
C ARG A 320 18.61 8.43 0.33
N LEU A 321 17.62 9.18 0.79
CA LEU A 321 16.57 9.72 -0.05
C LEU A 321 16.76 11.23 -0.22
N HIS A 322 16.67 11.71 -1.46
CA HIS A 322 16.69 13.13 -1.78
C HIS A 322 15.29 13.55 -2.25
N LEU A 323 14.61 14.33 -1.42
CA LEU A 323 13.23 14.74 -1.64
C LEU A 323 13.14 16.22 -1.97
N LYS A 324 12.15 16.58 -2.79
CA LYS A 324 11.80 17.98 -3.06
C LYS A 324 10.86 18.51 -1.98
N ASP A 325 11.21 19.64 -1.39
CA ASP A 325 10.29 20.39 -0.53
C ASP A 325 9.23 21.10 -1.39
N GLY A 326 7.95 20.86 -1.09
CA GLY A 326 6.81 21.31 -1.89
C GLY A 326 6.63 20.55 -3.20
N GLY A 327 7.15 19.32 -3.33
CA GLY A 327 6.96 18.45 -4.49
C GLY A 327 5.63 17.68 -4.46
N VAL A 328 5.10 17.30 -5.64
CA VAL A 328 3.93 16.41 -5.75
C VAL A 328 4.23 15.01 -5.21
N VAL A 329 5.50 14.60 -5.33
CA VAL A 329 6.13 13.48 -4.65
C VAL A 329 7.35 14.05 -3.95
N GLY A 330 7.36 14.05 -2.61
CA GLY A 330 8.33 14.80 -1.83
C GLY A 330 7.83 15.12 -0.43
N ILE A 331 8.09 16.34 0.04
CA ILE A 331 7.60 16.85 1.33
C ILE A 331 6.46 17.84 1.03
N PRO A 332 5.19 17.48 1.29
CA PRO A 332 4.07 18.37 0.99
C PRO A 332 3.99 19.52 1.99
N ARG A 333 3.39 20.64 1.57
CA ARG A 333 3.10 21.78 2.44
C ARG A 333 1.61 21.96 2.62
N HIS A 334 1.16 22.05 3.87
CA HIS A 334 -0.21 22.44 4.20
C HIS A 334 -0.55 23.77 3.50
N PRO A 335 -1.74 23.91 2.86
CA PRO A 335 -2.91 23.04 2.98
C PRO A 335 -3.10 22.02 1.85
N ILE A 336 -2.06 21.60 1.12
CA ILE A 336 -2.25 20.73 -0.05
C ILE A 336 -2.93 19.39 0.31
N SER A 337 -3.90 18.93 -0.48
CA SER A 337 -4.56 17.64 -0.24
C SER A 337 -3.62 16.48 -0.56
N CYS A 338 -3.59 15.49 0.32
CA CYS A 338 -2.85 14.24 0.16
C CYS A 338 -3.80 13.03 0.14
N SER A 339 -5.04 13.22 -0.32
CA SER A 339 -6.16 12.27 -0.17
C SER A 339 -5.86 10.87 -0.73
N ALA A 340 -5.12 10.76 -1.83
CA ALA A 340 -4.77 9.48 -2.46
C ALA A 340 -3.30 9.07 -2.24
N SER A 341 -2.65 9.57 -1.18
CA SER A 341 -1.20 9.47 -1.01
C SER A 341 -0.63 8.05 -0.80
N THR A 342 -1.42 7.04 -0.45
CA THR A 342 -0.92 5.65 -0.28
C THR A 342 -0.83 4.88 -1.60
N THR A 343 -1.44 5.42 -2.66
CA THR A 343 -1.65 4.76 -3.96
C THR A 343 -1.33 5.75 -5.08
N ASN A 344 -1.76 5.51 -6.31
CA ASN A 344 -1.66 6.45 -7.43
C ASN A 344 -0.20 6.92 -7.62
N LEU A 345 0.14 8.17 -7.29
CA LEU A 345 1.52 8.66 -7.41
C LEU A 345 2.53 7.93 -6.52
N ALA A 346 2.12 7.38 -5.37
CA ALA A 346 3.00 6.53 -4.56
C ALA A 346 3.32 5.20 -5.28
N ASP A 347 2.36 4.64 -6.02
CA ASP A 347 2.60 3.47 -6.88
C ASP A 347 3.59 3.84 -8.00
N ARG A 348 3.47 5.05 -8.57
CA ARG A 348 4.38 5.56 -9.62
C ARG A 348 5.80 5.81 -9.11
N VAL A 349 5.98 6.36 -7.90
CA VAL A 349 7.30 6.47 -7.25
C VAL A 349 7.93 5.10 -7.12
N THR A 350 7.18 4.14 -6.56
CA THR A 350 7.69 2.79 -6.33
C THR A 350 8.06 2.10 -7.64
N SER A 351 7.18 2.12 -8.64
CA SER A 351 7.40 1.54 -9.96
C SER A 351 8.61 2.16 -10.69
N ALA A 352 8.77 3.49 -10.62
CA ALA A 352 9.94 4.17 -11.17
C ALA A 352 11.23 3.74 -10.44
N THR A 353 11.23 3.64 -9.11
CA THR A 353 12.40 3.16 -8.34
C THR A 353 12.75 1.71 -8.69
N GLN A 354 11.78 0.81 -8.81
CA GLN A 354 12.01 -0.60 -9.18
C GLN A 354 12.58 -0.75 -10.58
N ARG A 355 12.08 0.03 -11.55
CA ARG A 355 12.60 0.00 -12.92
C ARG A 355 13.96 0.66 -13.03
N ALA A 356 14.25 1.69 -12.23
CA ALA A 356 15.60 2.26 -12.10
C ALA A 356 16.59 1.21 -11.56
N MET A 357 16.19 0.42 -10.55
CA MET A 357 16.98 -0.73 -10.08
C MET A 357 17.18 -1.80 -11.17
N ALA A 358 16.14 -2.12 -11.96
CA ALA A 358 16.26 -3.05 -13.08
C ALA A 358 17.19 -2.55 -14.20
N ALA A 359 17.37 -1.24 -14.33
CA ALA A 359 18.30 -0.66 -15.31
C ALA A 359 19.77 -1.00 -14.98
N LEU A 360 20.11 -1.24 -13.70
CA LEU A 360 21.46 -1.57 -13.25
C LEU A 360 21.92 -2.98 -13.69
N GLY A 361 20.99 -3.93 -13.82
CA GLY A 361 21.35 -5.29 -14.22
C GLY A 361 20.17 -6.28 -14.23
N ASP A 362 20.35 -7.39 -14.94
CA ASP A 362 19.44 -8.54 -14.83
C ASP A 362 19.61 -9.19 -13.44
N GLY A 363 18.50 -9.63 -12.82
CA GLY A 363 18.51 -10.13 -11.44
C GLY A 363 18.02 -9.12 -10.39
N PHE A 364 17.86 -7.85 -10.78
CA PHE A 364 17.42 -6.77 -9.89
C PHE A 364 16.19 -6.05 -10.45
N GLY A 365 15.46 -5.36 -9.57
CA GLY A 365 14.24 -4.64 -9.92
C GLY A 365 13.10 -5.53 -10.36
N MET A 366 12.03 -4.92 -10.86
CA MET A 366 10.88 -5.61 -11.44
C MET A 366 10.19 -4.71 -12.47
N GLY A 367 9.21 -5.26 -13.20
CA GLY A 367 8.28 -4.43 -13.98
C GLY A 367 7.42 -3.53 -13.09
N GLU A 368 6.63 -2.65 -13.68
CA GLU A 368 5.69 -1.83 -12.92
C GLU A 368 4.52 -2.69 -12.42
N VAL A 369 4.15 -2.47 -11.17
CA VAL A 369 2.92 -3.01 -10.58
C VAL A 369 1.76 -2.14 -11.05
N GLY A 370 0.61 -2.75 -11.31
CA GLY A 370 -0.65 -2.07 -11.61
C GLY A 370 -1.06 -1.08 -10.53
N CYS A 371 -1.75 -0.02 -10.96
CA CYS A 371 -2.17 1.07 -10.08
C CYS A 371 -3.49 0.76 -9.39
N PHE A 372 -3.65 1.27 -8.17
CA PHE A 372 -4.81 0.98 -7.33
C PHE A 372 -6.05 1.87 -7.61
N CYS A 373 -7.10 1.70 -6.79
CA CYS A 373 -8.36 2.43 -6.81
C CYS A 373 -9.19 2.36 -8.12
N PRO A 374 -9.26 1.22 -8.85
CA PRO A 374 -10.25 1.08 -9.90
C PRO A 374 -11.68 1.02 -9.31
N PRO A 375 -12.74 1.03 -10.14
CA PRO A 375 -14.10 0.97 -9.63
C PRO A 375 -14.43 -0.28 -8.79
N SER A 376 -13.76 -1.43 -9.02
CA SER A 376 -13.87 -2.64 -8.19
C SER A 376 -13.32 -2.49 -6.77
N CYS A 377 -12.58 -1.40 -6.52
CA CYS A 377 -12.07 -1.01 -5.20
C CYS A 377 -12.61 0.35 -4.74
N SER A 378 -13.76 0.78 -5.29
CA SER A 378 -14.37 2.07 -5.00
C SER A 378 -14.89 2.16 -3.56
N VAL A 379 -14.96 3.40 -3.05
CA VAL A 379 -15.74 3.71 -1.85
C VAL A 379 -17.19 3.86 -2.28
N VAL A 380 -18.04 2.98 -1.77
CA VAL A 380 -19.48 3.01 -2.03
C VAL A 380 -20.23 3.58 -0.84
N SER A 381 -21.31 4.30 -1.13
CA SER A 381 -22.15 4.88 -0.11
C SER A 381 -23.62 4.97 -0.52
N GLY A 382 -24.49 5.05 0.47
CA GLY A 382 -25.92 5.11 0.25
C GLY A 382 -26.72 4.83 1.50
N ARG A 383 -27.96 4.37 1.30
CA ARG A 383 -28.85 3.93 2.37
C ARG A 383 -29.30 2.52 2.08
N ASP A 384 -29.01 1.59 2.99
CA ASP A 384 -29.36 0.19 2.82
C ASP A 384 -30.89 0.01 2.90
N PRO A 385 -31.57 -0.47 1.85
CA PRO A 385 -33.02 -0.64 1.85
C PRO A 385 -33.51 -1.71 2.85
N ARG A 386 -32.64 -2.65 3.23
CA ARG A 386 -32.97 -3.76 4.15
C ARG A 386 -33.04 -3.30 5.60
N THR A 387 -32.22 -2.31 5.97
CA THR A 387 -32.10 -1.84 7.37
C THR A 387 -32.51 -0.39 7.55
N GLY A 388 -32.60 0.39 6.47
CA GLY A 388 -32.81 1.82 6.51
C GLY A 388 -31.65 2.60 7.14
N LYS A 389 -30.43 2.05 7.19
CA LYS A 389 -29.26 2.75 7.73
C LYS A 389 -28.37 3.31 6.62
N PRO A 390 -27.69 4.46 6.82
CA PRO A 390 -26.66 4.91 5.90
C PRO A 390 -25.46 3.96 5.95
N TYR A 391 -24.74 3.84 4.83
CA TYR A 391 -23.47 3.12 4.75
C TYR A 391 -22.45 3.92 3.94
N VAL A 392 -21.18 3.74 4.29
CA VAL A 392 -20.00 4.15 3.53
C VAL A 392 -18.96 3.07 3.78
N ASN A 393 -18.45 2.45 2.72
CA ASN A 393 -17.46 1.39 2.82
C ASN A 393 -16.65 1.30 1.52
N GLN A 394 -15.36 0.99 1.64
CA GLN A 394 -14.54 0.62 0.49
C GLN A 394 -14.71 -0.88 0.20
N LEU A 395 -14.89 -1.20 -1.07
CA LEU A 395 -14.94 -2.59 -1.55
C LEU A 395 -13.55 -3.05 -1.97
N TYR A 396 -13.28 -4.35 -1.92
CA TYR A 396 -12.08 -4.98 -2.49
C TYR A 396 -12.47 -6.19 -3.34
N LEU A 397 -13.38 -5.98 -4.30
CA LEU A 397 -14.00 -7.06 -5.08
C LEU A 397 -13.03 -7.79 -6.00
N GLY A 398 -11.97 -7.13 -6.45
CA GLY A 398 -10.91 -7.75 -7.25
C GLY A 398 -9.93 -6.76 -7.87
N HIS A 399 -8.64 -7.01 -7.65
CA HIS A 399 -7.52 -6.28 -8.26
C HIS A 399 -6.26 -7.15 -8.22
N THR A 400 -5.53 -7.28 -9.33
CA THR A 400 -4.37 -8.19 -9.39
C THR A 400 -3.03 -7.46 -9.29
N ALA A 401 -2.76 -6.53 -10.22
CA ALA A 401 -1.60 -5.62 -10.30
C ALA A 401 -0.18 -6.20 -10.32
N GLY A 402 0.07 -7.43 -9.88
CA GLY A 402 1.43 -7.92 -9.64
C GLY A 402 2.36 -7.83 -10.87
N ALA A 403 3.59 -7.39 -10.67
CA ALA A 403 4.61 -7.31 -11.71
C ALA A 403 5.46 -8.58 -11.80
N GLY A 404 6.01 -8.86 -12.99
CA GLY A 404 7.02 -9.88 -13.18
C GLY A 404 8.34 -9.47 -12.51
N ALA A 405 9.01 -10.43 -11.88
CA ALA A 405 10.26 -10.24 -11.15
C ALA A 405 11.41 -11.05 -11.80
N PRO A 406 12.67 -10.87 -11.37
CA PRO A 406 13.82 -11.52 -12.03
C PRO A 406 13.81 -13.05 -11.93
N HIS A 407 13.13 -13.60 -10.93
CA HIS A 407 13.16 -15.03 -10.60
C HIS A 407 11.79 -15.73 -10.60
N GLN A 408 10.69 -14.99 -10.74
CA GLN A 408 9.35 -15.56 -10.67
C GLN A 408 8.30 -14.70 -11.38
N ASP A 409 7.21 -15.35 -11.79
CA ASP A 409 6.01 -14.63 -12.26
C ASP A 409 5.38 -13.85 -11.10
N ALA A 410 4.56 -12.87 -11.46
CA ALA A 410 3.84 -12.05 -10.51
C ALA A 410 2.97 -12.87 -9.54
N TRP A 411 2.89 -12.35 -8.32
CA TRP A 411 1.84 -12.73 -7.37
C TRP A 411 0.50 -12.14 -7.80
N LEU A 412 -0.54 -12.99 -7.89
CA LEU A 412 -1.82 -12.60 -8.47
C LEU A 412 -2.59 -11.59 -7.60
N THR A 413 -2.52 -11.71 -6.28
CA THR A 413 -3.28 -10.87 -5.35
C THR A 413 -2.41 -9.77 -4.74
N MET A 414 -1.54 -9.16 -5.55
CA MET A 414 -0.63 -8.10 -5.09
C MET A 414 -1.41 -6.85 -4.65
N LEU A 415 -2.60 -6.64 -5.24
CA LEU A 415 -3.47 -5.47 -5.07
C LEU A 415 -2.83 -4.17 -5.59
N HIS A 416 -1.77 -3.70 -4.96
CA HIS A 416 -0.88 -2.67 -5.49
C HIS A 416 0.44 -2.71 -4.71
N VAL A 417 1.43 -1.96 -5.18
CA VAL A 417 2.80 -2.12 -4.68
C VAL A 417 3.00 -1.63 -3.25
N GLY A 418 2.23 -0.62 -2.82
CA GLY A 418 2.22 -0.14 -1.44
C GLY A 418 1.70 -1.16 -0.42
N ASN A 419 0.86 -2.10 -0.89
CA ASN A 419 0.27 -3.16 -0.09
C ASN A 419 1.16 -4.41 0.01
N GLY A 420 1.77 -4.82 -1.10
CA GLY A 420 2.63 -6.00 -1.16
C GLY A 420 1.89 -7.34 -0.98
N GLY A 421 0.58 -7.39 -1.28
CA GLY A 421 -0.25 -8.60 -1.16
C GLY A 421 -0.72 -8.94 0.26
N MET A 422 -0.67 -7.98 1.17
CA MET A 422 -1.04 -8.12 2.58
C MET A 422 -2.53 -7.88 2.85
N CYS A 423 -3.22 -7.12 1.99
CA CYS A 423 -4.69 -7.00 2.05
C CYS A 423 -5.35 -8.21 1.39
N PHE A 424 -6.57 -8.50 1.85
CA PHE A 424 -7.39 -9.55 1.29
C PHE A 424 -8.29 -9.02 0.17
N ILE A 425 -8.61 -9.91 -0.77
CA ILE A 425 -9.72 -9.69 -1.71
C ILE A 425 -10.99 -10.15 -1.01
N ASP A 426 -12.03 -9.32 -1.06
CA ASP A 426 -13.27 -9.60 -0.36
C ASP A 426 -13.98 -10.85 -0.89
N SER A 427 -14.68 -11.52 0.02
CA SER A 427 -15.67 -12.52 -0.36
C SER A 427 -16.89 -11.81 -0.93
N VAL A 428 -17.27 -12.16 -2.16
CA VAL A 428 -18.48 -11.64 -2.82
C VAL A 428 -19.70 -11.80 -1.92
N GLU A 429 -19.86 -12.97 -1.30
CA GLU A 429 -21.02 -13.25 -0.44
C GLU A 429 -21.06 -12.31 0.79
N LEU A 430 -19.90 -12.02 1.38
CA LEU A 430 -19.84 -11.09 2.51
C LEU A 430 -20.16 -9.66 2.07
N ASP A 431 -19.68 -9.24 0.90
CA ASP A 431 -19.98 -7.91 0.37
C ASP A 431 -21.47 -7.73 0.06
N GLU A 432 -22.12 -8.73 -0.53
CA GLU A 432 -23.58 -8.69 -0.77
C GLU A 432 -24.41 -8.77 0.53
N ILE A 433 -23.89 -9.41 1.59
CA ILE A 433 -24.52 -9.41 2.91
C ILE A 433 -24.44 -8.03 3.55
N TYR A 434 -23.26 -7.39 3.56
CA TYR A 434 -23.05 -6.15 4.31
C TYR A 434 -23.34 -4.87 3.52
N THR A 435 -23.39 -4.95 2.19
CA THR A 435 -23.64 -3.82 1.29
C THR A 435 -24.74 -4.24 0.31
N PRO A 436 -25.74 -3.39 0.00
CA PRO A 436 -26.85 -3.75 -0.89
C PRO A 436 -26.41 -3.75 -2.37
N ILE A 437 -25.49 -4.65 -2.72
CA ILE A 437 -24.96 -4.82 -4.07
C ILE A 437 -25.14 -6.25 -4.54
N HIS A 438 -25.01 -6.46 -5.85
CA HIS A 438 -24.86 -7.75 -6.48
C HIS A 438 -23.65 -7.74 -7.40
N VAL A 439 -22.77 -8.73 -7.26
CA VAL A 439 -21.57 -8.90 -8.08
C VAL A 439 -21.87 -9.88 -9.21
N ARG A 440 -22.04 -9.35 -10.42
CA ARG A 440 -22.40 -10.12 -11.61
C ARG A 440 -21.23 -10.90 -12.19
N THR A 441 -20.04 -10.31 -12.18
CA THR A 441 -18.85 -10.86 -12.82
C THR A 441 -17.63 -10.64 -11.92
N ARG A 442 -16.78 -11.66 -11.80
CA ARG A 442 -15.39 -11.55 -11.32
C ARG A 442 -14.53 -12.57 -12.04
N ARG A 443 -13.73 -12.14 -13.02
CA ARG A 443 -12.91 -13.05 -13.85
C ARG A 443 -11.59 -12.44 -14.29
N LEU A 444 -10.55 -13.26 -14.40
CA LEU A 444 -9.31 -12.86 -15.04
C LEU A 444 -9.53 -12.68 -16.55
N ILE A 445 -8.81 -11.74 -17.14
CA ILE A 445 -8.88 -11.44 -18.57
C ILE A 445 -7.71 -12.14 -19.26
N PRO A 446 -7.94 -13.10 -20.17
CA PRO A 446 -6.87 -13.73 -20.94
C PRO A 446 -6.07 -12.70 -21.73
N ASP A 447 -4.79 -12.99 -21.98
CA ASP A 447 -3.91 -12.19 -22.84
C ASP A 447 -3.62 -10.75 -22.38
N SER A 448 -3.93 -10.45 -21.12
CA SER A 448 -3.83 -9.10 -20.53
C SER A 448 -2.60 -8.87 -19.67
N GLU A 449 -1.77 -9.90 -19.47
CA GLU A 449 -0.57 -9.85 -18.65
C GLU A 449 0.56 -9.08 -19.35
N GLY A 450 1.43 -8.42 -18.57
CA GLY A 450 2.72 -7.98 -19.05
C GLY A 450 3.61 -9.17 -19.36
N ALA A 451 3.81 -9.48 -20.64
CA ALA A 451 4.57 -10.66 -21.04
C ALA A 451 6.06 -10.49 -20.75
N GLY A 452 6.73 -11.57 -20.36
CA GLY A 452 8.18 -11.57 -20.15
C GLY A 452 8.71 -12.97 -19.92
N ARG A 453 10.03 -13.09 -19.73
CA ARG A 453 10.63 -14.32 -19.18
C ARG A 453 9.86 -14.74 -17.92
N HIS A 454 9.54 -13.74 -17.10
CA HIS A 454 8.55 -13.81 -16.05
C HIS A 454 7.41 -12.83 -16.34
N ARG A 455 6.17 -13.32 -16.32
CA ARG A 455 5.01 -12.51 -16.64
C ARG A 455 4.53 -11.72 -15.43
N GLY A 456 3.94 -10.57 -15.71
CA GLY A 456 3.04 -9.89 -14.79
C GLY A 456 1.78 -10.70 -14.52
N ALA A 457 0.98 -10.21 -13.58
CA ALA A 457 -0.36 -10.72 -13.34
C ALA A 457 -1.27 -10.31 -14.52
N PRO A 458 -2.27 -11.12 -14.89
CA PRO A 458 -3.30 -10.69 -15.83
C PRO A 458 -4.23 -9.66 -15.17
N ALA A 459 -4.87 -8.83 -15.98
CA ALA A 459 -5.97 -7.96 -15.58
C ALA A 459 -7.19 -8.77 -15.10
N ILE A 460 -8.07 -8.10 -14.36
CA ILE A 460 -9.32 -8.68 -13.83
C ILE A 460 -10.51 -7.78 -14.16
N GLU A 461 -11.59 -8.41 -14.61
CA GLU A 461 -12.89 -7.78 -14.81
C GLU A 461 -13.78 -8.06 -13.61
N VAL A 462 -14.36 -7.00 -13.05
CA VAL A 462 -15.37 -7.07 -12.00
C VAL A 462 -16.56 -6.22 -12.42
N GLU A 463 -17.76 -6.76 -12.25
CA GLU A 463 -19.00 -6.03 -12.52
C GLU A 463 -19.97 -6.16 -11.35
N PHE A 464 -20.46 -5.03 -10.85
CA PHE A 464 -21.38 -4.99 -9.71
C PHE A 464 -22.33 -3.79 -9.78
N GLY A 465 -23.46 -3.87 -9.09
CA GLY A 465 -24.44 -2.78 -9.02
C GLY A 465 -25.33 -2.89 -7.78
N PRO A 466 -26.09 -1.84 -7.43
CA PRO A 466 -26.95 -1.85 -6.25
C PRO A 466 -28.21 -2.71 -6.45
N VAL A 467 -28.74 -3.23 -5.34
CA VAL A 467 -29.97 -4.03 -5.29
C VAL A 467 -31.05 -3.25 -4.53
N ASP A 468 -32.21 -3.07 -5.15
CA ASP A 468 -33.40 -2.38 -4.60
C ASP A 468 -33.14 -0.97 -4.03
N CYS A 469 -32.05 -0.34 -4.45
CA CYS A 469 -31.70 1.03 -4.16
C CYS A 469 -30.81 1.57 -5.27
N ASP A 470 -30.41 2.82 -5.09
CA ASP A 470 -29.34 3.41 -5.84
C ASP A 470 -28.14 3.65 -4.91
N MET A 471 -26.93 3.71 -5.47
CA MET A 471 -25.68 3.82 -4.71
C MET A 471 -24.76 4.85 -5.35
N ASP A 472 -23.97 5.54 -4.53
CA ASP A 472 -22.85 6.35 -5.02
C ASP A 472 -21.57 5.53 -4.95
N ALA A 473 -20.72 5.64 -5.97
CA ALA A 473 -19.41 5.01 -6.00
C ALA A 473 -18.34 6.04 -6.37
N CYS A 474 -17.29 6.11 -5.56
CA CYS A 474 -16.16 7.01 -5.77
C CYS A 474 -14.87 6.22 -5.99
N PHE A 475 -14.13 6.55 -7.05
CA PHE A 475 -12.85 5.94 -7.37
C PHE A 475 -11.89 6.95 -8.01
N VAL A 476 -10.60 6.59 -7.99
CA VAL A 476 -9.50 7.34 -8.61
C VAL A 476 -8.67 6.31 -9.38
N ALA A 477 -9.15 5.96 -10.58
CA ALA A 477 -8.53 4.98 -11.44
C ALA A 477 -7.32 5.58 -12.18
N ASP A 478 -6.39 4.71 -12.56
CA ASP A 478 -5.19 5.04 -13.31
C ASP A 478 -4.88 3.93 -14.34
N GLY A 479 -4.04 4.26 -15.31
CA GLY A 479 -3.48 3.36 -16.31
C GLY A 479 -4.40 2.94 -17.46
N ASN A 480 -5.45 3.72 -17.74
CA ASN A 480 -6.23 3.59 -18.97
C ASN A 480 -5.41 4.05 -20.19
N ILE A 481 -4.53 5.04 -19.98
CA ILE A 481 -3.61 5.58 -20.98
C ILE A 481 -2.18 5.12 -20.70
N HIS A 482 -1.65 5.39 -19.49
CA HIS A 482 -0.29 5.04 -19.11
C HIS A 482 -0.24 3.71 -18.34
N VAL A 483 -0.19 2.62 -19.10
CA VAL A 483 -0.18 1.26 -18.57
C VAL A 483 1.12 0.91 -17.84
N PRO A 484 1.10 -0.04 -16.89
CA PRO A 484 2.27 -0.59 -16.24
C PRO A 484 3.29 -1.12 -17.25
N GLN A 485 4.51 -0.58 -17.21
CA GLN A 485 5.60 -0.94 -18.12
C GLN A 485 6.37 -2.18 -17.65
N GLY A 486 6.92 -2.95 -18.60
CA GLY A 486 7.84 -4.04 -18.26
C GLY A 486 9.26 -3.56 -17.93
N ALA A 487 10.10 -4.49 -17.49
CA ALA A 487 11.51 -4.28 -17.21
C ALA A 487 12.38 -5.32 -17.96
N ARG A 488 13.63 -4.97 -18.27
CA ARG A 488 14.59 -5.86 -18.97
C ARG A 488 14.01 -6.48 -20.26
N ALA A 489 13.35 -5.66 -21.10
CA ALA A 489 12.62 -6.11 -22.30
C ALA A 489 11.34 -6.93 -22.06
N GLY A 490 10.85 -6.99 -20.81
CA GLY A 490 9.47 -7.36 -20.55
C GLY A 490 8.50 -6.33 -21.15
N LEU A 491 7.30 -6.79 -21.48
CA LEU A 491 6.26 -6.02 -22.14
C LEU A 491 5.28 -5.39 -21.13
N PRO A 492 4.61 -4.29 -21.50
CA PRO A 492 3.56 -3.69 -20.69
C PRO A 492 2.33 -4.59 -20.55
N SER A 493 1.52 -4.36 -19.51
CA SER A 493 0.21 -5.00 -19.33
C SER A 493 -0.89 -4.34 -20.16
N ALA A 494 -2.07 -4.97 -20.21
CA ALA A 494 -3.27 -4.35 -20.76
C ALA A 494 -3.70 -3.09 -19.98
N PRO A 495 -4.40 -2.14 -20.63
CA PRO A 495 -4.97 -0.97 -19.97
C PRO A 495 -6.09 -1.33 -19.00
N SER A 496 -6.32 -0.48 -18.00
CA SER A 496 -7.56 -0.49 -17.22
C SER A 496 -8.70 0.09 -18.07
N ASP A 497 -9.93 -0.04 -17.60
CA ASP A 497 -11.09 0.69 -18.13
C ASP A 497 -12.22 0.71 -17.10
N GLN A 498 -13.10 1.71 -17.22
CA GLN A 498 -14.23 1.89 -16.32
C GLN A 498 -15.47 2.30 -17.11
N LEU A 499 -16.55 1.55 -16.94
CA LEU A 499 -17.80 1.79 -17.66
C LEU A 499 -19.01 1.67 -16.73
N LEU A 500 -20.04 2.47 -16.99
CA LEU A 500 -21.36 2.29 -16.41
C LEU A 500 -22.26 1.61 -17.46
N ARG A 501 -22.77 0.45 -17.12
CA ARG A 501 -23.79 -0.24 -17.92
C ARG A 501 -25.16 0.27 -17.52
N ARG A 502 -25.85 0.88 -18.47
CA ARG A 502 -27.24 1.34 -18.35
C ARG A 502 -28.21 0.16 -18.43
N THR A 503 -29.45 0.38 -17.99
CA THR A 503 -30.50 -0.66 -17.99
C THR A 503 -30.86 -1.18 -19.38
N ASP A 504 -30.62 -0.40 -20.43
CA ASP A 504 -30.81 -0.80 -21.83
C ASP A 504 -29.61 -1.58 -22.41
N GLY A 505 -28.58 -1.81 -21.60
CA GLY A 505 -27.35 -2.51 -21.98
C GLY A 505 -26.23 -1.62 -22.53
N THR A 506 -26.49 -0.32 -22.75
CA THR A 506 -25.50 0.64 -23.25
C THR A 506 -24.34 0.78 -22.26
N MET A 507 -23.12 0.85 -22.78
CA MET A 507 -21.90 1.03 -21.99
C MET A 507 -21.41 2.46 -22.11
N GLU A 508 -21.44 3.20 -21.01
CA GLU A 508 -20.95 4.57 -20.92
C GLU A 508 -19.56 4.60 -20.29
N LYS A 509 -18.58 5.18 -20.98
CA LYS A 509 -17.22 5.31 -20.46
C LYS A 509 -17.16 6.41 -19.39
N LEU A 510 -16.51 6.11 -18.27
CA LEU A 510 -16.38 7.03 -17.14
C LEU A 510 -15.00 7.71 -17.11
N ALA A 511 -14.92 8.87 -16.46
CA ALA A 511 -13.66 9.55 -16.19
C ALA A 511 -12.79 8.75 -15.20
N GLN A 512 -11.48 9.03 -15.17
CA GLN A 512 -10.52 8.36 -14.26
C GLN A 512 -10.85 8.59 -12.78
N SER A 513 -11.14 9.83 -12.42
CA SER A 513 -11.55 10.20 -11.07
C SER A 513 -13.01 10.64 -11.13
N SER A 514 -13.87 9.97 -10.37
CA SER A 514 -15.30 10.24 -10.44
C SER A 514 -16.02 9.86 -9.14
N LEU A 515 -17.07 10.62 -8.82
CA LEU A 515 -18.15 10.23 -7.94
C LEU A 515 -19.37 10.02 -8.83
N ILE A 516 -19.77 8.77 -9.01
CA ILE A 516 -20.89 8.41 -9.87
C ILE A 516 -22.07 7.92 -9.06
N ARG A 517 -23.27 8.18 -9.58
CA ARG A 517 -24.51 7.59 -9.13
C ARG A 517 -24.79 6.35 -9.97
N ILE A 518 -25.02 5.21 -9.33
CA ILE A 518 -25.43 3.96 -9.97
C ILE A 518 -26.89 3.72 -9.57
N GLY A 519 -27.79 3.74 -10.55
CA GLY A 519 -29.20 3.47 -10.33
C GLY A 519 -29.51 1.98 -10.17
N HIS A 520 -30.68 1.68 -9.63
CA HIS A 520 -31.19 0.31 -9.62
C HIS A 520 -31.18 -0.32 -11.03
N GLY A 521 -30.60 -1.52 -11.16
CA GLY A 521 -30.49 -2.24 -12.44
C GLY A 521 -29.33 -1.81 -13.35
N GLU A 522 -28.58 -0.76 -12.97
CA GLU A 522 -27.32 -0.39 -13.61
C GLU A 522 -26.14 -1.10 -12.94
N THR A 523 -25.04 -1.28 -13.66
CA THR A 523 -23.81 -1.90 -13.11
C THR A 523 -22.55 -1.14 -13.47
N LEU A 524 -21.63 -1.06 -12.53
CA LEU A 524 -20.28 -0.57 -12.73
C LEU A 524 -19.40 -1.72 -13.20
N VAL A 525 -18.74 -1.52 -14.34
CA VAL A 525 -17.81 -2.47 -14.97
C VAL A 525 -16.40 -1.94 -14.78
N SER A 526 -15.59 -2.69 -14.07
CA SER A 526 -14.22 -2.37 -13.70
C SER A 526 -13.27 -3.34 -14.36
N ILE A 527 -12.37 -2.81 -15.20
CA ILE A 527 -11.21 -3.53 -15.72
C ILE A 527 -9.99 -3.03 -14.96
N ALA A 528 -9.53 -3.82 -13.99
CA ALA A 528 -8.36 -3.52 -13.18
C ALA A 528 -7.10 -4.16 -13.79
N GLN A 529 -6.00 -3.42 -13.83
CA GLN A 529 -4.80 -3.82 -14.57
C GLN A 529 -4.08 -5.00 -13.95
N GLY A 530 -3.33 -5.68 -14.81
CA GLY A 530 -2.22 -6.52 -14.41
C GLY A 530 -0.97 -5.72 -14.03
N GLY A 531 0.19 -6.37 -14.13
CA GLY A 531 1.49 -5.69 -14.02
C GLY A 531 2.39 -5.96 -15.23
N GLY A 532 3.46 -5.20 -15.36
CA GLY A 532 4.45 -5.34 -16.42
C GLY A 532 5.29 -6.62 -16.30
N GLY A 533 5.77 -7.14 -17.42
CA GLY A 533 6.63 -8.33 -17.46
C GLY A 533 8.09 -8.05 -17.14
N TYR A 534 8.87 -9.10 -16.90
CA TYR A 534 10.32 -9.03 -16.70
C TYR A 534 11.08 -9.95 -17.66
N GLY A 535 12.08 -9.42 -18.34
CA GLY A 535 12.89 -10.19 -19.28
C GLY A 535 12.18 -10.39 -20.62
N GLU A 536 12.94 -10.69 -21.67
CA GLU A 536 12.39 -10.91 -23.01
C GLU A 536 11.40 -12.11 -23.05
N PRO A 537 10.15 -11.95 -23.54
CA PRO A 537 9.15 -13.02 -23.54
C PRO A 537 9.58 -14.32 -24.24
N LYS A 538 10.35 -14.22 -25.33
CA LYS A 538 10.83 -15.40 -26.08
C LYS A 538 11.77 -16.30 -25.27
N THR A 539 12.33 -15.78 -24.16
CA THR A 539 13.22 -16.54 -23.27
C THR A 539 12.46 -17.29 -22.16
N ARG A 540 11.14 -17.12 -22.08
CA ARG A 540 10.29 -17.88 -21.15
C ARG A 540 10.37 -19.38 -21.47
N ASP A 541 10.38 -20.21 -20.44
CA ASP A 541 10.29 -21.67 -20.56
C ASP A 541 9.00 -22.06 -21.31
N PRO A 542 9.08 -22.78 -22.45
CA PRO A 542 7.91 -23.27 -23.19
C PRO A 542 6.90 -24.03 -22.34
N GLU A 543 7.33 -24.77 -21.32
CA GLU A 543 6.42 -25.52 -20.44
C GLU A 543 5.58 -24.59 -19.57
N ARG A 544 6.16 -23.46 -19.12
CA ARG A 544 5.40 -22.43 -18.40
C ARG A 544 4.37 -21.76 -19.31
N VAL A 545 4.70 -21.56 -20.58
CA VAL A 545 3.76 -21.04 -21.58
C VAL A 545 2.63 -22.03 -21.84
N ARG A 546 2.94 -23.33 -22.03
CA ARG A 546 1.94 -24.39 -22.18
C ARG A 546 0.98 -24.44 -20.99
N ARG A 547 1.51 -24.33 -19.77
CA ARG A 547 0.71 -24.23 -18.55
C ARG A 547 -0.19 -22.99 -18.59
N ASP A 548 0.33 -21.82 -18.90
CA ASP A 548 -0.47 -20.59 -18.96
C ASP A 548 -1.60 -20.69 -20.01
N VAL A 549 -1.37 -21.41 -21.12
CA VAL A 549 -2.40 -21.72 -22.12
C VAL A 549 -3.46 -22.68 -21.59
N ARG A 550 -3.05 -23.72 -20.89
CA ARG A 550 -3.96 -24.69 -20.27
C ARG A 550 -4.85 -24.04 -19.20
N GLU A 551 -4.31 -23.12 -18.41
CA GLU A 551 -5.05 -22.37 -17.39
C GLU A 551 -5.91 -21.23 -17.99
N GLY A 552 -5.86 -21.01 -19.31
CA GLY A 552 -6.63 -19.97 -20.00
C GLY A 552 -6.16 -18.55 -19.73
N LEU A 553 -4.96 -18.37 -19.18
CA LEU A 553 -4.36 -17.06 -18.92
C LEU A 553 -3.78 -16.45 -20.20
N VAL A 554 -3.24 -17.31 -21.07
CA VAL A 554 -2.64 -16.96 -22.36
C VAL A 554 -3.34 -17.77 -23.46
N SER A 555 -3.69 -17.17 -24.59
CA SER A 555 -4.23 -17.90 -25.73
C SER A 555 -3.12 -18.58 -26.54
N ARG A 556 -3.47 -19.61 -27.33
CA ARG A 556 -2.52 -20.23 -28.27
C ARG A 556 -1.94 -19.22 -29.27
N ALA A 557 -2.74 -18.24 -29.68
CA ALA A 557 -2.30 -17.18 -30.59
C ALA A 557 -1.23 -16.31 -29.93
N ARG A 558 -1.48 -15.83 -28.69
CA ARG A 558 -0.51 -15.05 -27.93
C ARG A 558 0.75 -15.85 -27.58
N ALA A 559 0.63 -17.16 -27.30
CA ALA A 559 1.76 -18.04 -27.10
C ALA A 559 2.72 -18.04 -28.30
N ALA A 560 2.19 -18.15 -29.52
CA ALA A 560 2.98 -18.14 -30.75
C ALA A 560 3.53 -16.74 -31.09
N GLU A 561 2.71 -15.70 -30.93
CA GLU A 561 3.05 -14.33 -31.32
C GLU A 561 4.06 -13.69 -30.36
N ILE A 562 3.81 -13.77 -29.06
CA ILE A 562 4.57 -13.03 -28.04
C ILE A 562 5.67 -13.90 -27.44
N TYR A 563 5.33 -15.10 -26.99
CA TYR A 563 6.29 -15.99 -26.31
C TYR A 563 7.11 -16.85 -27.28
N ARG A 564 6.76 -16.83 -28.57
CA ARG A 564 7.38 -17.65 -29.63
C ARG A 564 7.33 -19.14 -29.30
N VAL A 565 6.19 -19.62 -28.81
CA VAL A 565 5.95 -21.03 -28.46
C VAL A 565 4.73 -21.52 -29.22
N ALA A 566 4.92 -22.54 -30.05
CA ALA A 566 3.84 -23.17 -30.79
C ALA A 566 3.18 -24.24 -29.91
N ILE A 567 1.87 -24.11 -29.68
CA ILE A 567 1.05 -25.07 -28.94
C ILE A 567 0.03 -25.68 -29.90
N THR A 568 -0.01 -27.01 -29.96
CA THR A 568 -0.95 -27.78 -30.79
C THR A 568 -2.38 -27.68 -30.28
N GLU A 569 -3.36 -28.11 -31.09
CA GLU A 569 -4.77 -28.15 -30.64
C GLU A 569 -5.00 -29.06 -29.43
N ALA A 570 -4.19 -30.12 -29.29
CA ALA A 570 -4.20 -31.01 -28.15
C ALA A 570 -3.60 -30.39 -26.87
N GLY A 571 -3.04 -29.18 -26.95
CA GLY A 571 -2.42 -28.48 -25.81
C GLY A 571 -0.96 -28.86 -25.57
N GLU A 572 -0.32 -29.59 -26.49
CA GLU A 572 1.10 -29.97 -26.39
C GLU A 572 2.01 -28.98 -27.12
N ILE A 573 3.27 -28.87 -26.67
CA ILE A 573 4.29 -28.04 -27.32
C ILE A 573 4.67 -28.68 -28.66
N ASP A 574 4.62 -27.89 -29.75
CA ASP A 574 5.27 -28.22 -31.02
C ASP A 574 6.71 -27.73 -30.96
N ASP A 575 7.65 -28.63 -30.64
CA ASP A 575 9.08 -28.30 -30.52
C ASP A 575 9.65 -27.73 -31.82
N ALA A 576 9.26 -28.30 -32.95
CA ALA A 576 9.74 -27.85 -34.26
C ALA A 576 9.17 -26.47 -34.62
N GLY A 577 7.88 -26.24 -34.34
CA GLY A 577 7.24 -24.93 -34.48
C GLY A 577 7.85 -23.88 -33.56
N THR A 578 8.07 -24.22 -32.30
CA THR A 578 8.70 -23.35 -31.30
C THR A 578 10.12 -22.98 -31.71
N ALA A 579 10.93 -23.94 -32.19
CA ALA A 579 12.27 -23.67 -32.71
C ALA A 579 12.24 -22.71 -33.91
N ARG A 580 11.30 -22.89 -34.85
CA ARG A 580 11.13 -21.97 -36.00
C ARG A 580 10.69 -20.56 -35.58
N LEU A 581 9.87 -20.43 -34.54
CA LEU A 581 9.40 -19.13 -34.05
C LEU A 581 10.46 -18.37 -33.25
N ARG A 582 11.46 -19.08 -32.68
CA ARG A 582 12.54 -18.49 -31.86
C ARG A 582 13.85 -18.25 -32.62
N ALA A 583 14.03 -18.91 -33.77
CA ALA A 583 15.10 -18.60 -34.72
C ALA A 583 14.89 -17.20 -35.31
#